data_AF-A0A418MYW6-F1
#
_entry.id   AF-A0A418MYW6-F1
#
_cell.length_a   1.000
_cell.length_b   1.000
_cell.length_c   1.000
_cell.angle_alpha   90.00
_cell.angle_beta   90.00
_cell.angle_gamma   90.00
#
_symmetry.space_group_name_H-M   'P 1'
#
loop_
_entity.id
_entity.type
_entity.pdbx_description
1 polymer ?
#
loop_
_entity_poly.entity_id
_entity_poly.type
_entity_poly.pdbx_seq_one_letter_code
_entity_poly.pdbx_strand_id
1 'polypeptide(L)'
;MAAAEQRTAIDDTEPRYGSRHHRMAIYRNNLALAIHALDHHDEARREFAEAERIMVAKFGPDHPGVRSIRGNTVRLDGGEPPVAALNVTLRIHQRLRAVDG
;
A
#
# COMPACT_ATOMS: atom_id res chain seq x y z
N MET A 1 -9.42 4.92 11.35
CA MET A 1 -9.85 5.76 10.21
C MET A 1 -8.98 5.55 8.97
N ALA A 2 -7.64 5.47 9.09
CA ALA A 2 -6.74 5.21 7.95
C ALA A 2 -7.15 4.02 7.05
N ALA A 3 -7.43 2.85 7.61
CA ALA A 3 -7.80 1.66 6.82
C ALA A 3 -9.11 1.83 6.01
N ALA A 4 -10.09 2.56 6.54
CA ALA A 4 -11.36 2.81 5.85
C ALA A 4 -11.16 3.78 4.69
N GLU A 5 -10.38 4.85 4.89
CA GLU A 5 -10.02 5.80 3.85
C GLU A 5 -9.24 5.14 2.70
N GLN A 6 -8.36 4.18 3.02
CA GLN A 6 -7.65 3.37 2.04
C GLN A 6 -8.60 2.55 1.18
N ARG A 7 -9.58 1.88 1.80
CA ARG A 7 -10.52 1.01 1.10
C ARG A 7 -11.41 1.80 0.15
N THR A 8 -11.92 2.96 0.61
CA THR A 8 -12.68 3.86 -0.27
C THR A 8 -11.83 4.38 -1.44
N ALA A 9 -10.55 4.69 -1.22
CA ALA A 9 -9.67 5.14 -2.30
C ALA A 9 -9.42 4.03 -3.35
N ILE A 10 -9.33 2.76 -2.93
CA ILE A 10 -9.23 1.62 -3.84
C ILE A 10 -10.50 1.50 -4.69
N ASP A 11 -11.67 1.50 -4.04
CA ASP A 11 -12.97 1.36 -4.71
C ASP A 11 -13.23 2.50 -5.72
N ASP A 12 -12.78 3.73 -5.43
CA ASP A 12 -13.02 4.89 -6.29
C ASP A 12 -11.98 5.05 -7.43
N THR A 13 -10.81 4.40 -7.32
CA THR A 13 -9.74 4.45 -8.33
C THR A 13 -9.70 3.24 -9.26
N GLU A 14 -10.15 2.07 -8.82
CA GLU A 14 -10.19 0.84 -9.61
C GLU A 14 -11.00 1.00 -10.92
N PRO A 15 -12.19 1.64 -10.93
CA PRO A 15 -12.96 1.84 -12.17
C PRO A 15 -12.36 2.92 -13.08
N ARG A 16 -11.67 3.93 -12.51
CA ARG A 16 -11.19 5.11 -13.25
C ARG A 16 -9.85 4.90 -13.95
N TYR A 17 -8.92 4.16 -13.33
CA TYR A 17 -7.55 3.99 -13.84
C TYR A 17 -7.21 2.54 -14.21
N GLY A 18 -8.11 1.60 -13.92
CA GLY A 18 -7.91 0.17 -14.06
C GLY A 18 -6.99 -0.41 -12.97
N SER A 19 -7.20 -1.69 -12.63
CA SER A 19 -6.50 -2.45 -11.58
C SER A 19 -4.97 -2.55 -11.73
N ARG A 20 -4.40 -2.01 -12.82
CA ARG A 20 -2.96 -1.99 -13.12
C ARG A 20 -2.27 -0.65 -12.87
N HIS A 21 -2.98 0.36 -12.36
CA HIS A 21 -2.36 1.64 -12.07
C HIS A 21 -1.45 1.51 -10.83
N HIS A 22 -0.17 1.88 -10.96
CA HIS A 22 0.83 1.79 -9.88
C HIS A 22 0.40 2.39 -8.53
N ARG A 23 -0.50 3.38 -8.56
CA ARG A 23 -1.08 3.96 -7.34
C ARG A 23 -1.84 2.92 -6.51
N MET A 24 -2.45 1.91 -7.14
CA MET A 24 -3.13 0.80 -6.46
C MET A 24 -2.19 0.02 -5.55
N ALA A 25 -0.94 -0.21 -5.96
CA ALA A 25 0.05 -0.85 -5.10
C ALA A 25 0.41 0.01 -3.88
N ILE A 26 0.43 1.33 -4.04
CA ILE A 26 0.70 2.25 -2.92
C ILE A 26 -0.46 2.18 -1.91
N TYR A 27 -1.71 2.18 -2.39
CA TYR A 27 -2.88 2.06 -1.52
C TYR A 27 -2.91 0.72 -0.78
N ARG A 28 -2.65 -0.39 -1.47
CA ARG A 28 -2.59 -1.73 -0.87
C ARG A 28 -1.45 -1.88 0.13
N ASN A 29 -0.25 -1.38 -0.17
CA ASN A 29 0.86 -1.37 0.79
C ASN A 29 0.50 -0.60 2.06
N ASN A 30 -0.20 0.52 1.94
CA ASN A 30 -0.59 1.32 3.09
C ASN A 30 -1.75 0.71 3.87
N LEU A 31 -2.68 0.03 3.19
CA LEU A 31 -3.72 -0.77 3.83
C LEU A 31 -3.09 -1.92 4.63
N ALA A 32 -2.12 -2.64 4.05
CA ALA A 32 -1.37 -3.68 4.73
C ALA A 32 -0.68 -3.17 6.01
N LEU A 33 -0.07 -1.99 5.97
CA LEU A 33 0.52 -1.36 7.14
C LEU A 33 -0.51 -1.00 8.22
N ALA A 34 -1.69 -0.53 7.83
CA ALA A 34 -2.78 -0.21 8.76
C ALA A 34 -3.36 -1.48 9.40
N ILE A 35 -3.49 -2.57 8.62
CA ILE A 35 -3.95 -3.88 9.09
C ILE A 35 -2.90 -4.51 10.02
N HIS A 36 -1.60 -4.36 9.72
CA HIS A 36 -0.51 -4.77 10.61
C HIS A 36 -0.59 -4.05 11.96
N ALA A 37 -0.86 -2.75 11.96
CA ALA A 37 -1.07 -1.98 13.18
C ALA A 37 -2.32 -2.41 13.99
N LEU A 38 -3.25 -3.14 13.36
CA LEU A 38 -4.42 -3.74 14.00
C LEU A 38 -4.18 -5.21 14.40
N ASP A 39 -2.94 -5.70 14.36
CA ASP A 39 -2.55 -7.07 14.74
C ASP A 39 -3.11 -8.17 13.80
N HIS A 40 -3.60 -7.77 12.63
CA HIS A 40 -4.19 -8.68 11.65
C HIS A 40 -3.14 -9.15 10.62
N HIS A 41 -2.12 -9.89 11.07
CA HIS A 41 -0.94 -10.17 10.26
C HIS A 41 -1.21 -10.93 8.95
N ASP A 42 -2.15 -11.90 8.96
CA ASP A 42 -2.49 -12.68 7.76
C ASP A 42 -3.10 -11.82 6.66
N GLU A 43 -3.95 -10.87 7.04
CA GLU A 43 -4.63 -9.97 6.11
C GLU A 43 -3.66 -8.90 5.59
N ALA A 44 -2.74 -8.42 6.44
CA ALA A 44 -1.67 -7.51 6.04
C ALA A 44 -0.74 -8.16 5.00
N ARG A 45 -0.41 -9.44 5.19
CA ARG A 45 0.45 -10.20 4.27
C ARG A 45 -0.16 -10.31 2.87
N ARG A 46 -1.47 -10.55 2.79
CA ARG A 46 -2.20 -10.61 1.51
C ARG A 46 -2.14 -9.28 0.77
N GLU A 47 -2.34 -8.18 1.47
CA GLU A 47 -2.30 -6.85 0.88
C GLU A 47 -0.88 -6.43 0.45
N PHE A 48 0.16 -6.81 1.20
CA PHE A 48 1.55 -6.62 0.75
C PHE A 48 1.87 -7.44 -0.51
N ALA A 49 1.42 -8.69 -0.59
CA ALA A 49 1.65 -9.54 -1.76
C ALA A 49 0.99 -8.96 -3.02
N GLU A 50 -0.23 -8.44 -2.91
CA GLU A 50 -0.92 -7.84 -4.04
C GLU A 50 -0.30 -6.50 -4.45
N ALA A 51 0.14 -5.69 -3.47
CA ALA A 51 0.91 -4.48 -3.75
C ALA A 51 2.22 -4.79 -4.50
N GLU A 52 2.94 -5.82 -4.07
CA GLU A 52 4.17 -6.27 -4.73
C GLU A 52 3.89 -6.70 -6.17
N ARG A 53 2.89 -7.57 -6.36
CA ARG A 53 2.49 -8.07 -7.70
C ARG A 53 2.22 -6.92 -8.67
N ILE A 54 1.49 -5.90 -8.25
CA ILE A 54 1.18 -4.73 -9.10
C ILE A 54 2.44 -3.92 -9.40
N MET A 55 3.32 -3.67 -8.41
CA MET A 55 4.56 -2.92 -8.62
C MET A 55 5.55 -3.66 -9.52
N VAL A 56 5.70 -4.97 -9.32
CA VAL A 56 6.56 -5.82 -10.15
C VAL A 56 6.05 -5.84 -11.59
N ALA A 57 4.73 -6.02 -11.79
CA ALA A 57 4.15 -6.04 -13.12
C ALA A 57 4.32 -4.72 -13.88
N LYS A 58 4.40 -3.57 -13.17
CA LYS A 58 4.51 -2.25 -13.78
C LYS A 58 5.95 -1.76 -13.97
N PHE A 59 6.82 -1.98 -12.99
CA PHE A 59 8.17 -1.39 -12.94
C PHE A 59 9.30 -2.42 -12.84
N GLY A 60 8.97 -3.70 -12.74
CA GLY A 60 9.94 -4.77 -12.55
C GLY A 60 10.33 -5.00 -11.08
N PRO A 61 10.97 -6.15 -10.80
CA PRO A 61 11.32 -6.59 -9.44
C PRO A 61 12.38 -5.71 -8.76
N ASP A 62 13.22 -5.01 -9.53
CA ASP A 62 14.29 -4.15 -9.01
C ASP A 62 13.85 -2.71 -8.75
N HIS A 63 12.56 -2.41 -8.89
CA HIS A 63 12.06 -1.07 -8.60
C HIS A 63 12.16 -0.77 -7.09
N PRO A 64 12.58 0.44 -6.68
CA PRO A 64 12.68 0.82 -5.27
C PRO A 64 11.39 0.56 -4.47
N GLY A 65 10.23 0.78 -5.09
CA GLY A 65 8.93 0.51 -4.45
C GLY A 65 8.67 -0.98 -4.16
N VAL A 66 9.17 -1.90 -4.99
CA VAL A 66 9.10 -3.36 -4.71
C VAL A 66 9.96 -3.70 -3.51
N ARG A 67 11.18 -3.15 -3.44
CA ARG A 67 12.08 -3.34 -2.28
C ARG A 67 11.45 -2.83 -0.98
N SER A 68 10.77 -1.69 -1.02
CA SER A 68 10.07 -1.15 0.15
C SER A 68 8.94 -2.06 0.63
N ILE A 69 8.12 -2.60 -0.29
CA ILE A 69 7.02 -3.52 0.05
C ILE A 69 7.57 -4.81 0.67
N ARG A 70 8.64 -5.38 0.09
CA ARG A 70 9.32 -6.55 0.65
C ARG A 70 9.88 -6.28 2.05
N GLY A 71 10.52 -5.14 2.24
CA GLY A 71 11.03 -4.72 3.55
C GLY A 71 9.92 -4.65 4.61
N ASN A 72 8.74 -4.14 4.24
CA ASN A 72 7.59 -4.11 5.14
C ASN A 72 7.06 -5.52 5.46
N THR A 73 7.06 -6.43 4.48
CA THR A 73 6.64 -7.82 4.66
C THR A 73 7.58 -8.58 5.60
N VAL A 74 8.89 -8.40 5.46
CA VAL A 74 9.89 -9.01 6.36
C VAL A 74 9.71 -8.52 7.80
N ARG A 75 9.39 -7.24 7.99
CA ARG A 75 9.12 -6.68 9.32
C ARG A 75 7.83 -7.20 9.93
N LEU A 76 6.78 -7.32 9.12
CA LEU A 76 5.53 -7.98 9.51
C LEU A 76 5.81 -9.40 10.02
N ASP A 77 6.62 -10.16 9.28
CA ASP A 77 7.00 -11.53 9.64
C ASP A 77 7.91 -11.60 10.88
N GLY A 78 8.72 -10.57 11.10
CA GLY A 78 9.55 -10.41 12.30
C GLY A 78 8.79 -9.90 13.53
N GLY A 79 7.49 -9.63 13.43
CA GLY A 79 6.68 -9.06 14.51
C GLY A 79 7.06 -7.61 14.85
N GLU A 80 7.78 -6.92 13.97
CA GLU A 80 8.21 -5.56 14.21
C GLU A 80 7.07 -4.57 13.88
N PRO A 81 6.88 -3.50 14.68
CA PRO A 81 5.85 -2.52 14.43
C PRO A 81 6.09 -1.76 13.10
N PRO A 82 5.01 -1.31 12.42
CA PRO A 82 5.11 -0.60 11.15
C PRO A 82 5.81 0.75 11.32
N VAL A 83 6.88 1.00 10.55
CA VAL A 83 7.82 2.12 10.80
C VAL A 83 7.31 3.50 10.36
N ALA A 84 6.34 3.58 9.45
CA ALA A 84 6.12 4.83 8.70
C ALA A 84 4.66 5.15 8.33
N ALA A 85 3.69 4.34 8.73
CA ALA A 85 2.36 4.30 8.13
C ALA A 85 1.51 5.57 8.29
N LEU A 86 1.77 6.44 9.26
CA LEU A 86 0.96 7.65 9.48
C LEU A 86 1.47 8.86 8.68
N ASN A 87 2.77 9.13 8.70
CA ASN A 87 3.32 10.39 8.18
C ASN A 87 3.47 10.41 6.64
N VAL A 88 3.75 9.26 6.02
CA VAL A 88 3.91 9.19 4.56
C VAL A 88 2.55 9.05 3.87
N THR A 89 1.61 8.31 4.48
CA THR A 89 0.28 8.02 3.92
C THR A 89 -0.56 9.28 3.75
N LEU A 90 -0.61 10.17 4.75
CA LEU A 90 -1.31 11.45 4.66
C LEU A 90 -0.68 12.38 3.62
N ARG A 91 0.66 12.43 3.59
CA ARG A 91 1.41 13.37 2.75
C ARG A 91 1.36 13.02 1.27
N ILE A 92 1.32 11.72 0.93
CA ILE A 92 1.13 11.26 -0.45
C ILE A 92 -0.34 11.41 -0.88
N HIS A 93 -1.31 11.16 0.02
CA HIS A 93 -2.74 11.34 -0.28
C HIS A 93 -3.09 12.80 -0.63
N GLN A 94 -2.64 13.76 0.19
CA GLN A 94 -2.86 15.18 -0.06
C GLN A 94 -2.26 15.62 -1.40
N ARG A 95 -1.12 15.05 -1.77
CA ARG A 95 -0.39 15.41 -2.99
C ARG A 95 -0.97 14.75 -4.25
N LEU A 96 -1.58 13.56 -4.12
CA LEU A 96 -2.25 12.89 -5.24
C LEU A 96 -3.64 13.44 -5.51
N ARG A 97 -4.42 13.79 -4.47
CA ARG A 97 -5.70 14.52 -4.65
C ARG A 97 -5.52 15.87 -5.35
N ALA A 98 -4.39 16.54 -5.12
CA ALA A 98 -4.09 17.84 -5.74
C ALA A 98 -3.63 17.74 -7.21
N VAL A 99 -3.32 16.54 -7.71
CA VAL A 99 -2.88 16.33 -9.11
C VAL A 99 -4.03 15.84 -9.99
N ASP A 100 -5.10 15.30 -9.39
CA ASP A 100 -6.28 14.79 -10.11
C ASP A 100 -7.50 15.74 -10.03
N GLY A 101 -7.31 17.02 -9.66
CA GLY A 101 -8.34 18.07 -9.68
C GLY A 101 -7.96 19.20 -10.63
#